data_AF-A0A1W9QSK6-F1
#
_entry.id   AF-A0A1W9QSK6-F1
#
_cell.length_a   1.000
_cell.length_b   1.000
_cell.length_c   1.000
_cell.angle_alpha   90.00
_cell.angle_beta   90.00
_cell.angle_gamma   90.00
#
_symmetry.space_group_name_H-M   'P 1'
#
loop_
_entity.id
_entity.type
_entity.pdbx_description
1 polymer ?
#
loop_
_entity_poly.entity_id
_entity_poly.type
_entity_poly.pdbx_seq_one_letter_code
_entity_poly.pdbx_strand_id
1 'polypeptide(L)'
;GVECDYYSEACLTYLQINGNTADYGAGIHLSYSNAVVINSTISDNTVVTNGGGIYCYNASPVLKNNIVAFNSGQYGIYVLDGVPEISYSGFWQNQSGNFYNCGDEIGNNVILNNNSDSCDMFYNIQMDPLFEDLGNQNFHLLPGSPCIDAGDPLSPEDIDNSIADIGKYYYHQTFVAAFSASPVYGLPPLVVQFADRSSGNPNQWEWDFNNDGIIDSYQKNPVWTYSEMGMYSVKLLIKRSYNSDTRLKEGFIKVYFIENPSITNIQDIPEDQGGWVTVNFLRSVYDADTLADRGTESYTVQYNIGDGWVSANFAAAYGVDNYTILCHTPFDSTAYGTGIIDFRVIASMDEGSFVSLTETGYSVDNLVPQVPEGLAVDIIDNVFNLSWEPVSAPDLQYYAIFKTQLGVPFPPDPKYFSAEPFLNTIQIGDLPEVYAVRAVDFSGNQSFLSGPIDAPMQFLVSLSEGWNSLSGYVVPHQPQLDSLFLPIIDQVVFLQDNAGFWYPVHQQNTLGQWDTYQGYMIKMSGQGDLIFTGIIERDKAVMLQQGWNLVPVLSSCDVSIFDIQNILGNNLKAIKEVAGTNVFWPGKQISTLGQFNPGKAYLIYMYSAMLFEFPDCE
;
A
#
# COMPACT_ATOMS: atom_id res chain seq x y z
N GLY A 1 -5.09 59.97 25.39
CA GLY A 1 -6.29 59.54 26.11
C GLY A 1 -6.31 60.23 27.45
N VAL A 2 -5.79 59.56 28.48
CA VAL A 2 -5.65 60.12 29.84
C VAL A 2 -4.22 60.55 30.09
N GLU A 3 -4.02 61.72 30.70
CA GLU A 3 -2.71 62.23 31.12
C GLU A 3 -2.77 62.54 32.62
N CYS A 4 -1.77 62.09 33.38
CA CYS A 4 -1.65 62.32 34.81
C CYS A 4 -0.24 62.82 35.12
N ASP A 5 -0.14 64.08 35.54
CA ASP A 5 1.12 64.78 35.78
C ASP A 5 1.21 65.33 37.21
N TYR A 6 2.45 65.52 37.68
CA TYR A 6 2.81 66.25 38.90
C TYR A 6 2.13 65.73 40.20
N TYR A 7 2.40 64.47 40.55
CA TYR A 7 1.93 63.83 41.80
C TYR A 7 0.40 63.69 41.89
N SER A 8 -0.24 63.47 40.75
CA SER A 8 -1.67 63.16 40.68
C SER A 8 -1.92 61.68 41.03
N GLU A 9 -3.07 61.40 41.66
CA GLU A 9 -3.57 60.04 41.88
C GLU A 9 -4.83 59.81 41.06
N ALA A 10 -4.83 58.74 40.24
CA ALA A 10 -5.97 58.39 39.40
C ALA A 10 -6.40 56.93 39.63
N CYS A 11 -7.70 56.69 39.68
CA CYS A 11 -8.30 55.36 39.67
C CYS A 11 -9.22 55.24 38.46
N LEU A 12 -8.86 54.37 37.52
CA LEU A 12 -9.46 54.23 36.19
C LEU A 12 -10.08 52.84 36.08
N THR A 13 -11.41 52.76 36.10
CA THR A 13 -12.13 51.47 36.14
C THR A 13 -13.15 51.37 35.00
N TYR A 14 -13.26 50.22 34.35
CA TYR A 14 -14.25 49.92 33.29
C TYR A 14 -14.18 50.80 32.02
N LEU A 15 -13.04 51.45 31.78
CA LEU A 15 -12.89 52.37 30.66
C LEU A 15 -12.66 51.64 29.33
N GLN A 16 -12.91 52.36 28.24
CA GLN A 16 -12.45 52.04 26.88
C GLN A 16 -11.65 53.25 26.39
N ILE A 17 -10.34 53.07 26.21
CA ILE A 17 -9.39 54.11 25.83
C ILE A 17 -8.77 53.67 24.50
N ASN A 18 -9.37 54.10 23.40
CA ASN A 18 -9.05 53.61 22.06
C ASN A 18 -9.02 54.69 20.99
N GLY A 19 -8.21 54.47 19.93
CA GLY A 19 -8.15 55.33 18.74
C GLY A 19 -7.51 56.70 18.97
N ASN A 20 -6.73 56.88 20.03
CA ASN A 20 -6.08 58.16 20.33
C ASN A 20 -4.72 58.27 19.64
N THR A 21 -4.30 59.50 19.33
CA THR A 21 -2.95 59.78 18.81
C THR A 21 -2.23 60.81 19.68
N ALA A 22 -0.99 60.54 20.08
CA ALA A 22 -0.17 61.47 20.87
C ALA A 22 1.33 61.31 20.60
N ASP A 23 2.14 62.25 21.11
CA ASP A 23 3.60 62.12 21.05
C ASP A 23 4.13 61.09 22.08
N TYR A 24 3.51 61.03 23.26
CA TYR A 24 3.81 60.10 24.35
C TYR A 24 2.51 59.59 25.00
N GLY A 25 2.41 58.28 25.26
CA GLY A 25 1.30 57.72 26.06
C GLY A 25 -0.08 57.92 25.45
N ALA A 26 -0.27 57.52 24.18
CA ALA A 26 -1.51 57.82 23.45
C ALA A 26 -2.77 57.29 24.14
N GLY A 27 -2.72 56.12 24.77
CA GLY A 27 -3.76 55.66 25.67
C GLY A 27 -3.71 56.40 27.02
N ILE A 28 -2.72 56.07 27.85
CA ILE A 28 -2.50 56.65 29.18
C ILE A 28 -1.05 57.16 29.29
N HIS A 29 -0.88 58.41 29.72
CA HIS A 29 0.40 59.03 30.04
C HIS A 29 0.50 59.30 31.53
N LEU A 30 1.54 58.78 32.19
CA LEU A 30 1.84 59.01 33.61
C LEU A 30 3.22 59.66 33.77
N SER A 31 3.26 60.86 34.33
CA SER A 31 4.50 61.61 34.62
C SER A 31 4.54 62.05 36.08
N TYR A 32 5.51 61.54 36.85
CA TYR A 32 5.62 61.78 38.31
C TYR A 32 4.31 61.46 39.08
N SER A 33 3.48 60.56 38.56
CA SER A 33 2.13 60.27 39.05
C SER A 33 1.82 58.79 38.92
N ASN A 34 1.04 58.22 39.85
CA ASN A 34 0.64 56.82 39.80
C ASN A 34 -0.85 56.70 39.45
N ALA A 35 -1.22 55.61 38.78
CA ALA A 35 -2.60 55.29 38.48
C ALA A 35 -2.92 53.82 38.81
N VAL A 36 -4.14 53.58 39.28
CA VAL A 36 -4.72 52.24 39.42
C VAL A 36 -5.69 52.05 38.26
N VAL A 37 -5.49 51.03 37.44
CA VAL A 37 -6.33 50.73 36.27
C VAL A 37 -6.92 49.34 36.41
N ILE A 38 -8.25 49.23 36.37
CA ILE A 38 -8.96 47.96 36.57
C ILE A 38 -10.04 47.76 35.50
N ASN A 39 -10.22 46.52 35.01
CA ASN A 39 -11.31 46.14 34.10
C ASN A 39 -11.45 47.04 32.86
N SER A 40 -10.34 47.59 32.36
CA SER A 40 -10.35 48.59 31.28
C SER A 40 -9.71 48.05 30.01
N THR A 41 -10.14 48.58 28.86
CA THR A 41 -9.59 48.24 27.54
C THR A 41 -8.81 49.43 27.01
N ILE A 42 -7.51 49.25 26.74
CA ILE A 42 -6.62 50.24 26.12
C ILE A 42 -6.14 49.66 24.79
N SER A 43 -6.76 50.07 23.68
CA SER A 43 -6.47 49.50 22.37
C SER A 43 -6.37 50.49 21.23
N ASP A 44 -5.70 50.13 20.14
CA ASP A 44 -5.70 50.92 18.89
C ASP A 44 -5.21 52.37 19.06
N ASN A 45 -4.41 52.67 20.09
CA ASN A 45 -3.82 53.99 20.29
C ASN A 45 -2.49 54.08 19.55
N THR A 46 -2.17 55.25 18.99
CA THR A 46 -1.00 55.49 18.14
C THR A 46 -0.08 56.54 18.74
N VAL A 47 1.18 56.20 18.99
CA VAL A 47 2.20 57.19 19.38
C VAL A 47 3.20 57.50 18.28
N VAL A 48 3.74 58.72 18.32
CA VAL A 48 4.87 59.14 17.47
C VAL A 48 6.21 58.82 18.13
N THR A 49 6.33 59.00 19.44
CA THR A 49 7.61 58.83 20.16
C THR A 49 7.62 57.58 21.03
N ASN A 50 6.98 57.58 22.23
CA ASN A 50 7.05 56.45 23.17
C ASN A 50 5.71 56.06 23.83
N GLY A 51 5.55 54.77 24.15
CA GLY A 51 4.43 54.21 24.94
C GLY A 51 3.06 54.22 24.25
N GLY A 52 2.82 53.27 23.34
CA GLY A 52 1.62 53.21 22.51
C GLY A 52 0.32 53.12 23.32
N GLY A 53 0.26 52.16 24.25
CA GLY A 53 -0.88 52.02 25.17
C GLY A 53 -0.69 52.88 26.42
N ILE A 54 0.32 52.57 27.22
CA ILE A 54 0.61 53.23 28.49
C ILE A 54 2.06 53.70 28.53
N TYR A 55 2.29 54.97 28.88
CA TYR A 55 3.62 55.55 29.07
C TYR A 55 3.81 55.96 30.53
N CYS A 56 4.94 55.59 31.12
CA CYS A 56 5.29 55.89 32.52
C CYS A 56 6.66 56.57 32.60
N TYR A 57 6.70 57.76 33.21
CA TYR A 57 7.92 58.48 33.56
C TYR A 57 7.94 58.82 35.04
N ASN A 58 8.84 58.18 35.79
CA ASN A 58 8.90 58.23 37.26
C ASN A 58 7.53 57.88 37.88
N ALA A 59 6.97 56.76 37.42
CA ALA A 59 5.59 56.34 37.71
C ALA A 59 5.50 54.81 37.82
N SER A 60 4.71 54.34 38.79
CA SER A 60 4.53 52.92 39.15
C SER A 60 3.04 52.58 39.23
N PRO A 61 2.36 52.38 38.08
CA PRO A 61 0.92 52.10 38.06
C PRO A 61 0.58 50.67 38.50
N VAL A 62 -0.65 50.48 38.98
CA VAL A 62 -1.22 49.16 39.28
C VAL A 62 -2.25 48.80 38.21
N LEU A 63 -2.05 47.70 37.49
CA LEU A 63 -2.91 47.23 36.40
C LEU A 63 -3.51 45.87 36.77
N LYS A 64 -4.84 45.81 36.95
CA LYS A 64 -5.56 44.58 37.26
C LYS A 64 -6.68 44.28 36.26
N ASN A 65 -6.71 43.08 35.71
CA ASN A 65 -7.78 42.60 34.83
C ASN A 65 -8.12 43.49 33.61
N ASN A 66 -7.08 44.08 33.00
CA ASN A 66 -7.24 44.96 31.83
C ASN A 66 -6.96 44.23 30.51
N ILE A 67 -7.35 44.85 29.40
CA ILE A 67 -6.91 44.46 28.05
C ILE A 67 -6.10 45.61 27.47
N VAL A 68 -4.84 45.36 27.11
CA VAL A 68 -3.93 46.33 26.48
C VAL A 68 -3.43 45.75 25.15
N ALA A 69 -4.11 46.08 24.05
CA ALA A 69 -3.89 45.36 22.80
C ALA A 69 -3.87 46.27 21.56
N PHE A 70 -3.16 45.86 20.51
CA PHE A 70 -3.18 46.54 19.20
C PHE A 70 -2.75 48.02 19.21
N ASN A 71 -1.98 48.45 20.21
CA ASN A 71 -1.45 49.81 20.22
C ASN A 71 -0.24 49.92 19.27
N SER A 72 -0.17 51.04 18.57
CA SER A 72 0.78 51.34 17.49
C SER A 72 1.76 52.43 17.87
N GLY A 73 2.93 52.43 17.22
CA GLY A 73 4.03 53.35 17.46
C GLY A 73 5.11 52.80 18.38
N GLN A 74 4.74 52.06 19.44
CA GLN A 74 5.67 51.48 20.42
C GLN A 74 5.04 50.32 21.23
N TYR A 75 5.62 50.01 22.40
CA TYR A 75 5.18 48.97 23.33
C TYR A 75 3.79 49.23 23.93
N GLY A 76 3.10 48.16 24.34
CA GLY A 76 1.81 48.24 25.04
C GLY A 76 1.90 49.02 26.35
N ILE A 77 2.93 48.74 27.15
CA ILE A 77 3.38 49.60 28.26
C ILE A 77 4.87 49.92 28.14
N TYR A 78 5.22 51.19 28.30
CA TYR A 78 6.58 51.70 28.27
C TYR A 78 6.92 52.43 29.57
N VAL A 79 7.92 51.93 30.30
CA VAL A 79 8.35 52.51 31.57
C VAL A 79 9.75 53.08 31.44
N LEU A 80 9.88 54.41 31.51
CA LEU A 80 11.20 55.05 31.49
C LEU A 80 11.86 55.00 32.86
N ASP A 81 11.08 55.20 33.93
CA ASP A 81 11.51 55.10 35.33
C ASP A 81 10.29 54.78 36.21
N GLY A 82 10.44 53.86 37.18
CA GLY A 82 9.36 53.29 38.00
C GLY A 82 9.20 51.75 37.84
N VAL A 83 8.28 51.16 38.62
CA VAL A 83 8.01 49.71 38.63
C VAL A 83 6.50 49.47 38.67
N PRO A 84 5.84 49.08 37.56
CA PRO A 84 4.42 48.80 37.57
C PRO A 84 4.10 47.49 38.32
N GLU A 85 2.87 47.36 38.82
CA GLU A 85 2.31 46.11 39.32
C GLU A 85 1.24 45.63 38.33
N ILE A 86 1.38 44.43 37.75
CA ILE A 86 0.47 43.94 36.70
C ILE A 86 -0.05 42.55 37.08
N SER A 87 -1.37 42.39 37.13
CA SER A 87 -2.02 41.10 37.42
C SER A 87 -3.27 40.89 36.56
N TYR A 88 -3.50 39.65 36.15
CA TYR A 88 -4.69 39.17 35.41
C TYR A 88 -5.04 39.98 34.15
N SER A 89 -4.11 40.76 33.61
CA SER A 89 -4.34 41.67 32.49
C SER A 89 -3.78 41.08 31.19
N GLY A 90 -4.55 41.09 30.11
CA GLY A 90 -4.11 40.62 28.79
C GLY A 90 -3.42 41.72 27.99
N PHE A 91 -2.20 41.44 27.49
CA PHE A 91 -1.42 42.29 26.60
C PHE A 91 -1.19 41.58 25.26
N TRP A 92 -1.68 42.14 24.15
CA TRP A 92 -1.63 41.41 22.88
C TRP A 92 -1.35 42.31 21.67
N GLN A 93 -0.44 41.86 20.80
CA GLN A 93 -0.13 42.48 19.50
C GLN A 93 0.09 44.02 19.54
N ASN A 94 0.83 44.51 20.52
CA ASN A 94 1.31 45.90 20.49
C ASN A 94 2.58 46.01 19.61
N GLN A 95 2.67 47.02 18.74
CA GLN A 95 3.54 47.01 17.56
C GLN A 95 5.03 46.72 17.84
N SER A 96 5.61 47.25 18.91
CA SER A 96 7.02 47.03 19.27
C SER A 96 7.23 46.00 20.39
N GLY A 97 6.16 45.36 20.84
CA GLY A 97 6.15 44.41 21.97
C GLY A 97 5.16 44.83 23.06
N ASN A 98 4.90 43.95 24.02
CA ASN A 98 3.92 44.23 25.07
C ASN A 98 4.48 45.07 26.23
N PHE A 99 5.75 44.86 26.59
CA PHE A 99 6.36 45.45 27.78
C PHE A 99 7.74 46.04 27.46
N TYR A 100 8.04 47.20 28.04
CA TYR A 100 9.38 47.77 28.07
C TYR A 100 9.72 48.24 29.49
N ASN A 101 10.81 47.70 30.04
CA ASN A 101 11.39 48.07 31.34
C ASN A 101 10.39 48.00 32.52
N CYS A 102 9.52 46.99 32.55
CA CYS A 102 8.49 46.80 33.57
C CYS A 102 8.95 45.98 34.80
N GLY A 103 10.25 45.68 34.92
CA GLY A 103 10.80 44.83 35.97
C GLY A 103 10.96 43.36 35.54
N ASP A 104 11.88 42.66 36.21
CA ASP A 104 12.29 41.30 35.84
C ASP A 104 11.27 40.22 36.24
N GLU A 105 10.35 40.48 37.17
CA GLU A 105 9.38 39.46 37.61
C GLU A 105 8.12 39.43 36.73
N ILE A 106 7.82 40.52 36.01
CA ILE A 106 6.66 40.61 35.13
C ILE A 106 6.92 39.82 33.86
N GLY A 107 6.29 38.64 33.78
CA GLY A 107 6.51 37.67 32.71
C GLY A 107 7.62 36.65 32.99
N ASN A 108 8.05 36.43 34.24
CA ASN A 108 9.01 35.38 34.63
C ASN A 108 8.42 34.30 35.58
N ASN A 109 8.96 33.09 35.48
CA ASN A 109 8.30 31.81 35.77
C ASN A 109 8.60 31.26 37.19
N VAL A 110 7.81 31.55 38.25
CA VAL A 110 8.22 31.14 39.62
C VAL A 110 7.20 30.40 40.54
N ILE A 111 5.86 30.58 40.58
CA ILE A 111 4.99 29.87 41.58
C ILE A 111 3.54 29.58 41.09
N LEU A 112 2.96 28.42 41.49
CA LEU A 112 1.53 28.02 41.30
C LEU A 112 0.64 28.47 42.48
N ASN A 113 -0.64 28.80 42.26
CA ASN A 113 -1.60 29.02 43.35
C ASN A 113 -2.28 27.70 43.82
N ASN A 114 -3.03 27.75 44.92
CA ASN A 114 -3.64 26.58 45.59
C ASN A 114 -4.69 25.79 44.78
N ASN A 115 -5.11 26.26 43.61
CA ASN A 115 -6.02 25.54 42.70
C ASN A 115 -5.28 24.85 41.54
N SER A 116 -3.94 24.93 41.50
CA SER A 116 -3.10 24.47 40.37
C SER A 116 -3.32 25.26 39.07
N ASP A 117 -3.97 26.42 39.14
CA ASP A 117 -4.23 27.31 38.01
C ASP A 117 -3.24 28.49 37.98
N SER A 118 -2.85 28.88 36.77
CA SER A 118 -1.68 29.71 36.49
C SER A 118 -2.01 31.19 36.40
N CYS A 119 -1.74 31.93 37.47
CA CYS A 119 -1.50 33.36 37.41
C CYS A 119 0.02 33.59 37.40
N ASP A 120 0.55 34.06 36.27
CA ASP A 120 1.91 34.63 36.14
C ASP A 120 3.10 33.67 35.86
N MET A 121 2.98 32.68 34.94
CA MET A 121 4.15 31.85 34.57
C MET A 121 4.22 31.30 33.11
N PHE A 122 3.12 31.17 32.34
CA PHE A 122 3.13 30.60 30.97
C PHE A 122 2.88 31.57 29.82
N TYR A 123 3.20 32.85 29.96
CA TYR A 123 2.93 33.87 28.94
C TYR A 123 1.44 34.13 28.66
N ASN A 124 0.46 33.70 29.48
CA ASN A 124 -0.98 33.87 29.15
C ASN A 124 -1.43 35.34 29.00
N ILE A 125 -0.75 36.28 29.66
CA ILE A 125 -0.93 37.72 29.42
C ILE A 125 -0.37 38.17 28.06
N GLN A 126 0.27 37.28 27.32
CA GLN A 126 0.90 37.47 26.00
C GLN A 126 0.49 36.40 24.99
N MET A 127 -0.21 35.33 25.38
CA MET A 127 -0.72 34.30 24.49
C MET A 127 -1.88 34.89 23.70
N ASP A 128 -2.11 34.38 22.49
CA ASP A 128 -3.24 34.84 21.67
C ASP A 128 -4.54 34.66 22.45
N PRO A 129 -5.22 35.74 22.84
CA PRO A 129 -6.46 35.65 23.60
C PRO A 129 -7.61 35.08 22.78
N LEU A 130 -7.44 34.89 21.47
CA LEU A 130 -8.48 34.45 20.54
C LEU A 130 -9.73 35.32 20.63
N PHE A 131 -9.56 36.63 20.42
CA PHE A 131 -10.68 37.57 20.41
C PHE A 131 -11.62 37.35 19.22
N GLU A 132 -12.92 37.51 19.43
CA GLU A 132 -13.98 37.17 18.47
C GLU A 132 -13.96 38.01 17.19
N ASP A 133 -13.80 39.34 17.28
CA ASP A 133 -13.78 40.22 16.11
C ASP A 133 -12.92 41.47 16.33
N LEU A 134 -11.67 41.36 15.89
CA LEU A 134 -10.67 42.44 15.99
C LEU A 134 -11.00 43.66 15.13
N GLY A 135 -11.67 43.47 13.98
CA GLY A 135 -12.01 44.56 13.06
C GLY A 135 -13.05 45.52 13.63
N ASN A 136 -13.86 45.02 14.57
CA ASN A 136 -14.91 45.77 15.26
C ASN A 136 -14.61 46.04 16.74
N GLN A 137 -13.35 45.82 17.21
CA GLN A 137 -12.94 46.00 18.60
C GLN A 137 -13.76 45.14 19.60
N ASN A 138 -14.19 43.96 19.16
CA ASN A 138 -14.86 42.98 20.01
C ASN A 138 -13.82 42.04 20.65
N PHE A 139 -13.51 42.30 21.92
CA PHE A 139 -12.53 41.55 22.69
C PHE A 139 -13.15 40.44 23.57
N HIS A 140 -14.36 39.95 23.26
CA HIS A 140 -14.84 38.69 23.85
C HIS A 140 -14.00 37.52 23.36
N LEU A 141 -13.83 36.50 24.21
CA LEU A 141 -12.99 35.34 23.91
C LEU A 141 -13.75 34.31 23.05
N LEU A 142 -13.02 33.60 22.21
CA LEU A 142 -13.52 32.43 21.48
C LEU A 142 -13.29 31.13 22.25
N PRO A 143 -14.05 30.05 21.94
CA PRO A 143 -13.83 28.74 22.55
C PRO A 143 -12.38 28.28 22.37
N GLY A 144 -11.75 27.82 23.46
CA GLY A 144 -10.36 27.35 23.47
C GLY A 144 -9.31 28.44 23.72
N SER A 145 -9.74 29.67 24.02
CA SER A 145 -8.84 30.74 24.44
C SER A 145 -8.04 30.36 25.70
N PRO A 146 -6.73 30.64 25.75
CA PRO A 146 -5.89 30.43 26.93
C PRO A 146 -6.19 31.41 28.06
N CYS A 147 -7.03 32.43 27.81
CA CYS A 147 -7.49 33.38 28.81
C CYS A 147 -8.71 32.89 29.58
N ILE A 148 -9.36 31.81 29.12
CA ILE A 148 -10.53 31.22 29.78
C ILE A 148 -10.10 30.51 31.07
N ASP A 149 -10.84 30.71 32.16
CA ASP A 149 -10.55 30.13 33.50
C ASP A 149 -9.16 30.50 34.07
N ALA A 150 -8.54 31.60 33.62
CA ALA A 150 -7.15 31.95 33.94
C ALA A 150 -6.97 33.29 34.69
N GLY A 151 -8.06 33.98 35.01
CA GLY A 151 -8.12 35.27 35.69
C GLY A 151 -8.11 35.15 37.22
N ASP A 152 -8.51 36.22 37.91
CA ASP A 152 -8.46 36.29 39.39
C ASP A 152 -9.53 35.36 40.01
N PRO A 153 -9.16 34.27 40.71
CA PRO A 153 -10.13 33.35 41.31
C PRO A 153 -10.94 33.97 42.45
N LEU A 154 -10.50 35.12 42.96
CA LEU A 154 -11.20 35.90 43.97
C LEU A 154 -12.03 37.04 43.37
N SER A 155 -12.05 37.16 42.04
CA SER A 155 -12.90 38.13 41.35
C SER A 155 -14.37 37.84 41.65
N PRO A 156 -15.17 38.85 42.06
CA PRO A 156 -16.62 38.71 42.20
C PRO A 156 -17.34 38.72 40.84
N GLU A 157 -16.64 38.98 39.74
CA GLU A 157 -17.19 39.05 38.39
C GLU A 157 -16.91 37.75 37.63
N ASP A 158 -17.75 36.76 37.88
CA ASP A 158 -17.82 35.53 37.11
C ASP A 158 -19.29 35.09 37.05
N ILE A 159 -19.88 35.12 35.85
CA ILE A 159 -21.30 34.87 35.65
C ILE A 159 -21.65 33.39 35.51
N ASP A 160 -20.68 32.54 35.14
CA ASP A 160 -20.89 31.09 34.98
C ASP A 160 -20.38 30.28 36.18
N ASN A 161 -19.90 30.97 37.22
CA ASN A 161 -19.33 30.40 38.44
C ASN A 161 -18.15 29.46 38.16
N SER A 162 -17.41 29.71 37.07
CA SER A 162 -16.16 29.05 36.74
C SER A 162 -14.99 29.72 37.50
N ILE A 163 -13.81 29.79 36.90
CA ILE A 163 -12.76 30.72 37.35
C ILE A 163 -12.87 31.92 36.44
N ALA A 164 -12.82 33.15 36.98
CA ALA A 164 -12.88 34.36 36.15
C ALA A 164 -11.82 34.32 35.02
N ASP A 165 -12.12 34.92 33.88
CA ASP A 165 -11.23 34.94 32.72
C ASP A 165 -10.20 36.09 32.80
N ILE A 166 -9.09 36.00 32.06
CA ILE A 166 -8.11 37.10 31.94
C ILE A 166 -8.69 38.23 31.09
N GLY A 167 -8.69 39.44 31.64
CA GLY A 167 -9.09 40.66 30.97
C GLY A 167 -10.55 41.04 31.23
N LYS A 168 -11.04 42.05 30.52
CA LYS A 168 -12.32 42.70 30.80
C LYS A 168 -13.55 41.83 30.49
N TYR A 169 -13.47 40.93 29.51
CA TYR A 169 -14.61 40.20 28.98
C TYR A 169 -14.56 38.73 29.35
N TYR A 170 -15.71 38.18 29.79
CA TYR A 170 -15.85 36.78 30.17
C TYR A 170 -16.33 35.91 28.99
N TYR A 171 -16.07 34.61 29.06
CA TYR A 171 -16.56 33.58 28.16
C TYR A 171 -17.55 32.66 28.89
N HIS A 172 -18.82 32.68 28.46
CA HIS A 172 -19.85 31.88 29.11
C HIS A 172 -19.72 30.38 28.75
N GLN A 173 -19.24 29.56 29.69
CA GLN A 173 -19.16 28.12 29.55
C GLN A 173 -20.49 27.42 29.86
N THR A 174 -20.89 26.49 28.99
CA THR A 174 -22.03 25.61 29.27
C THR A 174 -21.56 24.35 30.01
N PHE A 175 -22.09 24.14 31.22
CA PHE A 175 -21.80 22.96 32.04
C PHE A 175 -22.86 21.87 31.81
N VAL A 176 -22.57 20.90 30.93
CA VAL A 176 -23.56 19.90 30.48
C VAL A 176 -22.99 18.49 30.55
N ALA A 177 -23.72 17.59 31.20
CA ALA A 177 -23.41 16.17 31.31
C ALA A 177 -23.66 15.44 29.99
N ALA A 178 -22.65 14.72 29.49
CA ALA A 178 -22.80 13.89 28.31
C ALA A 178 -21.83 12.70 28.34
N PHE A 179 -22.24 11.57 27.74
CA PHE A 179 -21.41 10.38 27.67
C PHE A 179 -21.74 9.47 26.47
N SER A 180 -20.81 8.56 26.20
CA SER A 180 -20.91 7.46 25.22
C SER A 180 -20.49 6.13 25.85
N ALA A 181 -20.87 5.00 25.23
CA ALA A 181 -20.48 3.65 25.66
C ALA A 181 -20.27 2.73 24.45
N SER A 182 -19.42 1.71 24.61
CA SER A 182 -19.20 0.66 23.60
C SER A 182 -18.76 -0.66 24.24
N PRO A 183 -19.34 -1.81 23.85
CA PRO A 183 -20.58 -1.97 23.08
C PRO A 183 -21.84 -1.55 23.88
N VAL A 184 -22.98 -1.32 23.21
CA VAL A 184 -24.27 -0.98 23.88
C VAL A 184 -25.29 -2.14 23.88
N TYR A 185 -24.92 -3.28 23.31
CA TYR A 185 -25.68 -4.52 23.39
C TYR A 185 -24.76 -5.74 23.29
N GLY A 186 -25.21 -6.88 23.79
CA GLY A 186 -24.49 -8.15 23.70
C GLY A 186 -24.96 -9.19 24.71
N LEU A 187 -24.26 -10.32 24.76
CA LEU A 187 -24.54 -11.42 25.69
C LEU A 187 -23.93 -11.15 27.08
N PRO A 188 -24.55 -11.64 28.17
CA PRO A 188 -23.94 -11.61 29.49
C PRO A 188 -22.79 -12.65 29.60
N PRO A 189 -21.65 -12.33 30.24
CA PRO A 189 -21.29 -11.03 30.81
C PRO A 189 -20.88 -10.02 29.72
N LEU A 190 -21.59 -8.89 29.65
CA LEU A 190 -21.29 -7.82 28.71
C LEU A 190 -20.35 -6.79 29.36
N VAL A 191 -19.10 -6.74 28.90
CA VAL A 191 -18.12 -5.74 29.33
C VAL A 191 -18.27 -4.47 28.47
N VAL A 192 -18.60 -3.34 29.09
CA VAL A 192 -18.87 -2.06 28.44
C VAL A 192 -17.86 -1.01 28.87
N GLN A 193 -17.22 -0.34 27.90
CA GLN A 193 -16.38 0.84 28.13
C GLN A 193 -17.23 2.11 28.03
N PHE A 194 -17.22 2.94 29.07
CA PHE A 194 -17.86 4.26 29.09
C PHE A 194 -16.83 5.37 28.85
N ALA A 195 -17.28 6.45 28.21
CA ALA A 195 -16.46 7.63 27.98
C ALA A 195 -17.26 8.92 28.24
N ASP A 196 -16.67 9.81 29.04
CA ASP A 196 -17.17 11.16 29.31
C ASP A 196 -17.09 12.04 28.07
N ARG A 197 -18.17 12.79 27.80
CA ARG A 197 -18.33 13.73 26.69
C ARG A 197 -18.88 15.07 27.18
N SER A 198 -18.81 15.31 28.49
CA SER A 198 -19.37 16.48 29.13
C SER A 198 -18.63 17.78 28.78
N SER A 199 -19.33 18.92 28.84
CA SER A 199 -18.78 20.26 28.65
C SER A 199 -18.64 21.02 29.98
N GLY A 200 -17.85 22.10 29.99
CA GLY A 200 -17.64 22.94 31.19
C GLY A 200 -16.60 22.40 32.17
N ASN A 201 -15.67 21.56 31.69
CA ASN A 201 -14.51 21.06 32.44
C ASN A 201 -14.85 20.46 33.82
N PRO A 202 -15.72 19.44 33.91
CA PRO A 202 -16.03 18.79 35.18
C PRO A 202 -14.78 18.17 35.82
N ASN A 203 -14.73 18.19 37.14
CA ASN A 203 -13.63 17.60 37.92
C ASN A 203 -14.08 16.44 38.83
N GLN A 204 -15.37 16.12 38.85
CA GLN A 204 -15.94 14.97 39.55
C GLN A 204 -17.02 14.30 38.68
N TRP A 205 -17.07 12.97 38.71
CA TRP A 205 -18.04 12.13 38.00
C TRP A 205 -18.68 11.17 39.00
N GLU A 206 -19.97 10.93 38.87
CA GLU A 206 -20.73 9.92 39.62
C GLU A 206 -21.56 9.13 38.61
N TRP A 207 -21.16 7.87 38.39
CA TRP A 207 -21.83 6.94 37.48
C TRP A 207 -22.75 6.00 38.23
N ASP A 208 -23.92 5.76 37.67
CA ASP A 208 -24.94 4.81 38.13
C ASP A 208 -25.37 4.02 36.88
N PHE A 209 -24.86 2.78 36.73
CA PHE A 209 -24.91 2.00 35.49
C PHE A 209 -26.20 1.20 35.31
N ASN A 210 -26.98 1.05 36.38
CA ASN A 210 -28.26 0.36 36.39
C ASN A 210 -29.43 1.27 36.83
N ASN A 211 -29.15 2.54 37.14
CA ASN A 211 -30.11 3.54 37.60
C ASN A 211 -30.85 3.15 38.89
N ASP A 212 -30.17 2.43 39.79
CA ASP A 212 -30.75 1.98 41.07
C ASP A 212 -30.60 3.01 42.21
N GLY A 213 -29.88 4.11 41.95
CA GLY A 213 -29.63 5.19 42.90
C GLY A 213 -28.36 5.01 43.75
N ILE A 214 -27.60 3.94 43.52
CA ILE A 214 -26.27 3.71 44.09
C ILE A 214 -25.22 4.17 43.06
N ILE A 215 -24.17 4.84 43.52
CA ILE A 215 -23.05 5.25 42.65
C ILE A 215 -22.08 4.09 42.52
N ASP A 216 -21.88 3.63 41.29
CA ASP A 216 -21.01 2.51 40.92
C ASP A 216 -19.55 2.93 40.67
N SER A 217 -19.32 4.15 40.16
CA SER A 217 -17.97 4.62 39.82
C SER A 217 -17.81 6.14 39.89
N TYR A 218 -16.58 6.57 40.22
CA TYR A 218 -16.15 7.97 40.22
C TYR A 218 -15.09 8.28 39.15
N GLN A 219 -14.75 7.30 38.30
CA GLN A 219 -13.76 7.49 37.24
C GLN A 219 -14.34 8.29 36.08
N LYS A 220 -13.51 9.06 35.37
CA LYS A 220 -13.94 9.80 34.16
C LYS A 220 -14.41 8.86 33.03
N ASN A 221 -13.68 7.75 32.79
CA ASN A 221 -13.96 6.79 31.71
C ASN A 221 -13.95 5.33 32.24
N PRO A 222 -14.99 4.91 32.98
CA PRO A 222 -15.01 3.60 33.64
C PRO A 222 -15.31 2.43 32.69
N VAL A 223 -14.96 1.21 33.12
CA VAL A 223 -15.41 -0.06 32.53
C VAL A 223 -16.37 -0.73 33.49
N TRP A 224 -17.49 -1.27 32.97
CA TRP A 224 -18.50 -1.98 33.76
C TRP A 224 -18.89 -3.31 33.11
N THR A 225 -19.26 -4.30 33.92
CA THR A 225 -19.69 -5.62 33.44
C THR A 225 -21.13 -5.89 33.85
N TYR A 226 -22.00 -6.08 32.87
CA TYR A 226 -23.38 -6.52 33.10
C TYR A 226 -23.46 -8.04 33.04
N SER A 227 -23.64 -8.69 34.19
CA SER A 227 -23.65 -10.15 34.31
C SER A 227 -25.02 -10.80 34.07
N GLU A 228 -26.10 -10.03 34.12
CA GLU A 228 -27.46 -10.53 33.96
C GLU A 228 -28.12 -9.95 32.72
N MET A 229 -29.16 -10.64 32.22
CA MET A 229 -29.99 -10.12 31.14
C MET A 229 -30.85 -8.94 31.64
N GLY A 230 -31.04 -7.94 30.79
CA GLY A 230 -31.85 -6.78 31.11
C GLY A 230 -31.62 -5.61 30.17
N MET A 231 -32.48 -4.61 30.29
CA MET A 231 -32.25 -3.28 29.74
C MET A 231 -31.82 -2.36 30.87
N TYR A 232 -30.61 -1.82 30.76
CA TYR A 232 -30.03 -0.96 31.80
C TYR A 232 -30.05 0.50 31.35
N SER A 233 -30.58 1.35 32.22
CA SER A 233 -30.51 2.80 32.08
C SER A 233 -29.24 3.29 32.77
N VAL A 234 -28.49 4.18 32.13
CA VAL A 234 -27.22 4.69 32.67
C VAL A 234 -27.36 6.17 32.99
N LYS A 235 -26.92 6.56 34.19
CA LYS A 235 -26.91 7.93 34.67
C LYS A 235 -25.48 8.38 34.96
N LEU A 236 -25.14 9.59 34.51
CA LEU A 236 -23.91 10.30 34.83
C LEU A 236 -24.26 11.64 35.46
N LEU A 237 -23.78 11.89 36.68
CA LEU A 237 -23.75 13.21 37.29
C LEU A 237 -22.30 13.74 37.25
N ILE A 238 -22.14 14.98 36.79
CA ILE A 238 -20.86 15.68 36.82
C ILE A 238 -20.93 16.86 37.78
N LYS A 239 -19.79 17.20 38.40
CA LYS A 239 -19.66 18.39 39.25
C LYS A 239 -18.39 19.17 38.95
N ARG A 240 -18.46 20.48 39.17
CA ARG A 240 -17.33 21.41 39.25
C ARG A 240 -17.72 22.53 40.22
N SER A 241 -17.08 22.56 41.39
CA SER A 241 -17.40 23.54 42.44
C SER A 241 -18.90 23.54 42.80
N TYR A 242 -19.64 24.63 42.55
CA TYR A 242 -21.07 24.75 42.80
C TYR A 242 -21.96 24.31 41.63
N ASN A 243 -21.36 24.02 40.46
CA ASN A 243 -22.07 23.56 39.28
C ASN A 243 -22.21 22.03 39.28
N SER A 244 -23.40 21.57 38.90
CA SER A 244 -23.69 20.15 38.70
C SER A 244 -24.68 19.96 37.56
N ASP A 245 -24.49 18.95 36.74
CA ASP A 245 -25.48 18.54 35.74
C ASP A 245 -25.57 17.01 35.66
N THR A 246 -26.74 16.50 35.26
CA THR A 246 -27.04 15.07 35.19
C THR A 246 -27.52 14.67 33.81
N ARG A 247 -26.98 13.56 33.29
CA ARG A 247 -27.45 12.90 32.08
C ARG A 247 -27.95 11.50 32.39
N LEU A 248 -29.21 11.22 32.06
CA LEU A 248 -29.80 9.89 32.05
C LEU A 248 -30.03 9.42 30.60
N LYS A 249 -29.63 8.20 30.27
CA LYS A 249 -30.05 7.50 29.05
C LYS A 249 -30.82 6.24 29.43
N GLU A 250 -32.12 6.24 29.16
CA GLU A 250 -33.00 5.11 29.48
C GLU A 250 -32.82 3.94 28.51
N GLY A 251 -32.79 2.71 29.04
CA GLY A 251 -32.67 1.48 28.23
C GLY A 251 -31.44 1.48 27.31
N PHE A 252 -30.36 2.12 27.75
CA PHE A 252 -29.19 2.43 26.93
C PHE A 252 -28.32 1.21 26.64
N ILE A 253 -28.18 0.30 27.61
CA ILE A 253 -27.46 -0.97 27.43
C ILE A 253 -28.47 -2.11 27.39
N LYS A 254 -28.37 -2.96 26.36
CA LYS A 254 -29.27 -4.11 26.15
C LYS A 254 -28.51 -5.42 26.27
N VAL A 255 -28.76 -6.14 27.35
CA VAL A 255 -28.21 -7.48 27.57
C VAL A 255 -29.33 -8.48 27.37
N TYR A 256 -29.35 -9.17 26.24
CA TYR A 256 -30.40 -10.13 25.89
C TYR A 256 -29.81 -11.35 25.21
N PHE A 257 -30.52 -12.48 25.31
CA PHE A 257 -30.21 -13.66 24.52
C PHE A 257 -30.95 -13.60 23.18
N ILE A 258 -30.36 -14.16 22.12
CA ILE A 258 -30.99 -14.22 20.80
C ILE A 258 -31.90 -15.46 20.77
N GLU A 259 -33.22 -15.28 20.70
CA GLU A 259 -34.15 -16.43 20.64
C GLU A 259 -33.91 -17.31 19.41
N ASN A 260 -33.61 -16.68 18.28
CA ASN A 260 -33.29 -17.38 17.03
C ASN A 260 -31.76 -17.49 16.83
N PRO A 261 -31.26 -18.51 16.13
CA PRO A 261 -29.87 -18.47 15.65
C PRO A 261 -29.68 -17.27 14.72
N SER A 262 -28.47 -16.73 14.64
CA SER A 262 -28.13 -15.59 13.77
C SER A 262 -26.93 -15.91 12.91
N ILE A 263 -27.12 -16.00 11.59
CA ILE A 263 -25.99 -16.10 10.66
C ILE A 263 -25.14 -14.85 10.80
N THR A 264 -23.83 -15.05 10.89
CA THR A 264 -22.82 -13.99 11.02
C THR A 264 -22.01 -13.84 9.74
N ASN A 265 -21.74 -14.95 9.05
CA ASN A 265 -20.98 -14.96 7.81
C ASN A 265 -21.24 -16.26 7.02
N ILE A 266 -21.26 -16.15 5.69
CA ILE A 266 -21.23 -17.29 4.76
C ILE A 266 -19.99 -17.12 3.90
N GLN A 267 -19.07 -18.09 3.97
CA GLN A 267 -17.76 -17.97 3.35
C GLN A 267 -17.48 -19.15 2.41
N ASP A 268 -17.07 -18.84 1.19
CA ASP A 268 -16.53 -19.78 0.22
C ASP A 268 -15.29 -20.52 0.77
N ILE A 269 -15.09 -21.77 0.34
CA ILE A 269 -13.91 -22.52 0.73
C ILE A 269 -12.72 -22.09 -0.15
N PRO A 270 -11.57 -21.73 0.44
CA PRO A 270 -10.41 -21.35 -0.35
C PRO A 270 -9.76 -22.58 -1.00
N GLU A 271 -9.27 -22.38 -2.23
CA GLU A 271 -8.50 -23.35 -3.02
C GLU A 271 -9.23 -24.70 -3.22
N ASP A 272 -10.52 -24.65 -3.58
CA ASP A 272 -11.34 -25.82 -3.90
C ASP A 272 -12.02 -25.70 -5.28
N GLN A 273 -12.65 -26.79 -5.70
CA GLN A 273 -13.35 -26.88 -6.99
C GLN A 273 -14.75 -26.27 -6.94
N GLY A 274 -15.01 -25.38 -5.97
CA GLY A 274 -16.33 -24.91 -5.64
C GLY A 274 -17.21 -25.99 -5.02
N GLY A 275 -18.49 -25.69 -4.91
CA GLY A 275 -19.52 -26.56 -4.37
C GLY A 275 -19.65 -26.48 -2.86
N TRP A 276 -18.87 -25.64 -2.16
CA TRP A 276 -18.83 -25.62 -0.70
C TRP A 276 -18.79 -24.21 -0.12
N VAL A 277 -19.50 -24.04 1.00
CA VAL A 277 -19.42 -22.86 1.85
C VAL A 277 -19.40 -23.26 3.32
N THR A 278 -18.82 -22.41 4.16
CA THR A 278 -19.02 -22.45 5.62
C THR A 278 -20.07 -21.45 6.02
N VAL A 279 -21.08 -21.91 6.76
CA VAL A 279 -22.09 -21.04 7.38
C VAL A 279 -21.75 -20.88 8.85
N ASN A 280 -21.38 -19.66 9.24
CA ASN A 280 -21.02 -19.28 10.59
C ASN A 280 -22.19 -18.55 11.25
N PHE A 281 -22.57 -18.95 12.45
CA PHE A 281 -23.72 -18.36 13.14
C PHE A 281 -23.59 -18.37 14.67
N LEU A 282 -24.28 -17.44 15.30
CA LEU A 282 -24.47 -17.40 16.74
C LEU A 282 -25.62 -18.33 17.14
N ARG A 283 -25.45 -19.00 18.28
CA ARG A 283 -26.43 -19.94 18.85
C ARG A 283 -27.77 -19.28 19.20
N SER A 284 -28.83 -20.09 19.26
CA SER A 284 -30.07 -19.73 19.93
C SER A 284 -29.89 -19.73 21.45
N VAL A 285 -30.69 -18.95 22.18
CA VAL A 285 -30.74 -18.97 23.64
C VAL A 285 -31.08 -20.35 24.22
N TYR A 286 -31.90 -21.10 23.48
CA TYR A 286 -32.43 -22.38 23.93
C TYR A 286 -31.39 -23.50 23.82
N ASP A 287 -30.28 -23.25 23.12
CA ASP A 287 -29.11 -24.12 23.14
C ASP A 287 -28.33 -23.92 24.45
N ALA A 288 -28.80 -24.61 25.49
CA ALA A 288 -28.22 -24.64 26.82
C ALA A 288 -27.50 -25.97 27.13
N ASP A 289 -27.56 -26.91 26.19
CA ASP A 289 -26.95 -28.23 26.28
C ASP A 289 -25.41 -28.15 26.39
N THR A 290 -24.78 -29.24 26.81
CA THR A 290 -23.32 -29.36 26.81
C THR A 290 -22.90 -30.60 26.03
N LEU A 291 -21.63 -30.66 25.61
CA LEU A 291 -21.09 -31.86 24.92
C LEU A 291 -21.29 -33.17 25.70
N ALA A 292 -21.47 -33.10 27.02
CA ALA A 292 -21.70 -34.24 27.91
C ALA A 292 -23.18 -34.63 28.07
N ASP A 293 -24.11 -33.73 27.75
CA ASP A 293 -25.56 -33.92 27.87
C ASP A 293 -26.19 -33.67 26.49
N ARG A 294 -25.95 -34.60 25.56
CA ARG A 294 -26.43 -34.45 24.18
C ARG A 294 -27.92 -34.78 24.13
N GLY A 295 -28.76 -33.76 24.14
CA GLY A 295 -30.18 -33.88 23.80
C GLY A 295 -30.40 -34.27 22.32
N THR A 296 -31.66 -34.22 21.88
CA THR A 296 -32.04 -34.35 20.45
C THR A 296 -31.90 -33.04 19.67
N GLU A 297 -31.30 -32.03 20.30
CA GLU A 297 -31.21 -30.66 19.81
C GLU A 297 -30.19 -30.52 18.67
N SER A 298 -30.52 -29.70 17.67
CA SER A 298 -29.66 -29.53 16.50
C SER A 298 -29.88 -28.20 15.79
N TYR A 299 -28.86 -27.80 15.05
CA TYR A 299 -28.94 -26.76 14.05
C TYR A 299 -28.95 -27.39 12.65
N THR A 300 -29.94 -27.04 11.84
CA THR A 300 -30.00 -27.41 10.43
C THR A 300 -29.80 -26.16 9.58
N VAL A 301 -28.79 -26.17 8.72
CA VAL A 301 -28.62 -25.16 7.67
C VAL A 301 -29.48 -25.56 6.48
N GLN A 302 -30.23 -24.61 5.93
CA GLN A 302 -30.97 -24.77 4.70
C GLN A 302 -30.55 -23.72 3.69
N TYR A 303 -30.67 -24.07 2.41
CA TYR A 303 -30.51 -23.13 1.31
C TYR A 303 -31.77 -23.06 0.44
N ASN A 304 -31.91 -21.99 -0.35
CA ASN A 304 -32.99 -21.80 -1.31
C ASN A 304 -32.46 -21.14 -2.59
N ILE A 305 -32.87 -21.67 -3.74
CA ILE A 305 -32.50 -21.20 -5.09
C ILE A 305 -33.70 -20.65 -5.88
N GLY A 306 -34.83 -20.39 -5.22
CA GLY A 306 -36.08 -19.91 -5.81
C GLY A 306 -37.22 -20.94 -5.80
N ASP A 307 -36.91 -22.21 -5.58
CA ASP A 307 -37.87 -23.34 -5.62
C ASP A 307 -38.21 -23.92 -4.24
N GLY A 308 -37.83 -23.22 -3.16
CA GLY A 308 -38.10 -23.61 -1.78
C GLY A 308 -36.85 -24.01 -1.01
N TRP A 309 -37.03 -24.19 0.31
CA TRP A 309 -35.93 -24.45 1.23
C TRP A 309 -35.55 -25.94 1.26
N VAL A 310 -34.27 -26.22 1.07
CA VAL A 310 -33.67 -27.57 1.10
C VAL A 310 -32.61 -27.62 2.20
N SER A 311 -32.57 -28.72 2.96
CA SER A 311 -31.52 -28.90 3.99
C SER A 311 -30.16 -29.14 3.35
N ALA A 312 -29.19 -28.32 3.74
CA ALA A 312 -27.81 -28.38 3.26
C ALA A 312 -26.97 -29.34 4.12
N ASN A 313 -26.93 -29.08 5.42
CA ASN A 313 -26.26 -29.90 6.42
C ASN A 313 -26.78 -29.56 7.82
N PHE A 314 -26.36 -30.31 8.84
CA PHE A 314 -26.75 -30.08 10.23
C PHE A 314 -25.59 -30.33 11.20
N ALA A 315 -25.71 -29.80 12.41
CA ALA A 315 -24.84 -30.11 13.54
C ALA A 315 -25.67 -30.25 14.82
N ALA A 316 -25.18 -31.04 15.78
CA ALA A 316 -25.78 -31.10 17.11
C ALA A 316 -25.62 -29.74 17.82
N ALA A 317 -26.59 -29.38 18.65
CA ALA A 317 -26.49 -28.27 19.59
C ALA A 317 -25.79 -28.77 20.88
N TYR A 318 -24.87 -27.99 21.44
CA TYR A 318 -24.08 -28.33 22.63
C TYR A 318 -23.55 -27.08 23.38
N GLY A 319 -24.24 -25.95 23.24
CA GLY A 319 -24.09 -24.76 24.07
C GLY A 319 -22.91 -23.84 23.76
N VAL A 320 -22.26 -23.97 22.59
CA VAL A 320 -21.17 -23.05 22.19
C VAL A 320 -21.71 -21.80 21.52
N ASP A 321 -21.10 -20.65 21.80
CA ASP A 321 -21.63 -19.36 21.30
C ASP A 321 -21.61 -19.23 19.78
N ASN A 322 -20.66 -19.90 19.10
CA ASN A 322 -20.47 -19.84 17.65
C ASN A 322 -20.42 -21.26 17.07
N TYR A 323 -21.15 -21.45 15.98
CA TYR A 323 -21.13 -22.66 15.18
C TYR A 323 -20.66 -22.37 13.77
N THR A 324 -19.93 -23.33 13.20
CA THR A 324 -19.56 -23.36 11.79
C THR A 324 -20.02 -24.68 11.20
N ILE A 325 -20.85 -24.62 10.16
CA ILE A 325 -21.32 -25.80 9.44
C ILE A 325 -20.86 -25.71 7.98
N LEU A 326 -20.16 -26.75 7.52
CA LEU A 326 -19.78 -26.90 6.12
C LEU A 326 -20.99 -27.38 5.32
N CYS A 327 -21.34 -26.67 4.25
CA CYS A 327 -22.53 -26.92 3.44
C CYS A 327 -22.15 -27.04 1.97
N HIS A 328 -22.73 -28.04 1.29
CA HIS A 328 -22.61 -28.16 -0.16
C HIS A 328 -23.59 -27.20 -0.86
N THR A 329 -23.15 -26.53 -1.91
CA THR A 329 -23.97 -25.64 -2.75
C THR A 329 -24.40 -26.37 -4.04
N PRO A 330 -25.58 -26.08 -4.60
CA PRO A 330 -26.05 -26.76 -5.80
C PRO A 330 -25.32 -26.35 -7.09
N PHE A 331 -24.61 -25.22 -7.09
CA PHE A 331 -23.83 -24.68 -8.19
C PHE A 331 -22.88 -23.60 -7.68
N ASP A 332 -21.88 -23.27 -8.49
CA ASP A 332 -20.90 -22.23 -8.24
C ASP A 332 -21.23 -20.92 -8.93
N SER A 333 -20.71 -19.83 -8.37
CA SER A 333 -20.58 -18.58 -9.10
C SER A 333 -19.50 -18.74 -10.17
N THR A 334 -19.80 -18.23 -11.35
CA THR A 334 -18.90 -18.26 -12.51
C THR A 334 -18.78 -16.86 -13.09
N ALA A 335 -17.88 -16.67 -14.06
CA ALA A 335 -17.80 -15.42 -14.82
C ALA A 335 -19.12 -15.01 -15.52
N TYR A 336 -20.06 -15.94 -15.70
CA TYR A 336 -21.32 -15.72 -16.41
C TYR A 336 -22.57 -15.69 -15.51
N GLY A 337 -22.41 -15.94 -14.20
CA GLY A 337 -23.53 -15.99 -13.25
C GLY A 337 -23.07 -15.82 -11.80
N THR A 338 -23.82 -15.02 -11.03
CA THR A 338 -23.44 -14.64 -9.66
C THR A 338 -23.50 -15.78 -8.64
N GLY A 339 -24.14 -16.91 -8.97
CA GLY A 339 -24.20 -18.09 -8.09
C GLY A 339 -24.78 -17.83 -6.69
N ILE A 340 -25.53 -16.73 -6.51
CA ILE A 340 -26.02 -16.32 -5.19
C ILE A 340 -27.14 -17.26 -4.74
N ILE A 341 -27.00 -17.74 -3.49
CA ILE A 341 -27.90 -18.67 -2.83
C ILE A 341 -28.34 -18.05 -1.50
N ASP A 342 -29.63 -18.18 -1.19
CA ASP A 342 -30.18 -17.79 0.11
C ASP A 342 -29.97 -18.91 1.13
N PHE A 343 -29.52 -18.58 2.34
CA PHE A 343 -29.30 -19.50 3.46
C PHE A 343 -30.08 -19.07 4.71
N ARG A 344 -30.45 -20.06 5.52
CA ARG A 344 -30.98 -19.85 6.88
C ARG A 344 -30.56 -21.00 7.79
N VAL A 345 -30.61 -20.76 9.10
CA VAL A 345 -30.38 -21.77 10.13
C VAL A 345 -31.66 -22.00 10.92
N ILE A 346 -32.01 -23.27 11.11
CA ILE A 346 -33.10 -23.71 11.99
C ILE A 346 -32.47 -24.35 13.23
N ALA A 347 -32.73 -23.75 14.40
CA ALA A 347 -32.49 -24.35 15.69
C ALA A 347 -33.70 -25.20 16.07
N SER A 348 -33.52 -26.52 16.15
CA SER A 348 -34.52 -27.45 16.67
C SER A 348 -34.11 -27.83 18.09
N MET A 349 -34.79 -27.23 19.06
CA MET A 349 -34.52 -27.34 20.50
C MET A 349 -35.72 -27.99 21.20
N ASP A 350 -35.57 -28.38 22.45
CA ASP A 350 -36.65 -28.98 23.23
C ASP A 350 -37.83 -28.01 23.45
N GLU A 351 -37.56 -26.69 23.47
CA GLU A 351 -38.58 -25.64 23.57
C GLU A 351 -39.31 -25.34 22.26
N GLY A 352 -38.78 -25.81 21.12
CA GLY A 352 -39.39 -25.59 19.81
C GLY A 352 -38.40 -25.39 18.68
N SER A 353 -38.89 -24.84 17.56
CA SER A 353 -38.07 -24.56 16.38
C SER A 353 -37.95 -23.06 16.12
N PHE A 354 -36.72 -22.58 16.03
CA PHE A 354 -36.38 -21.16 15.89
C PHE A 354 -35.57 -20.96 14.61
N VAL A 355 -35.88 -19.93 13.82
CA VAL A 355 -35.34 -19.76 12.47
C VAL A 355 -34.62 -18.42 12.38
N SER A 356 -33.40 -18.43 11.84
CA SER A 356 -32.63 -17.21 11.58
C SER A 356 -33.30 -16.33 10.52
N LEU A 357 -32.87 -15.07 10.42
CA LEU A 357 -33.07 -14.31 9.19
C LEU A 357 -32.34 -14.99 8.02
N THR A 358 -32.80 -14.69 6.80
CA THR A 358 -32.15 -15.15 5.57
C THR A 358 -30.90 -14.31 5.31
N GLU A 359 -29.79 -14.97 4.99
CA GLU A 359 -28.56 -14.36 4.51
C GLU A 359 -28.18 -14.94 3.15
N THR A 360 -27.37 -14.23 2.36
CA THR A 360 -26.96 -14.70 1.03
C THR A 360 -25.48 -15.05 0.98
N GLY A 361 -25.13 -16.05 0.16
CA GLY A 361 -23.76 -16.48 -0.06
C GLY A 361 -23.59 -17.17 -1.41
N TYR A 362 -22.36 -17.47 -1.77
CA TYR A 362 -22.01 -18.17 -3.01
C TYR A 362 -20.73 -18.97 -2.79
N SER A 363 -20.53 -20.02 -3.59
CA SER A 363 -19.27 -20.74 -3.72
C SER A 363 -18.60 -20.40 -5.05
N VAL A 364 -17.28 -20.53 -5.15
CA VAL A 364 -16.52 -20.32 -6.39
C VAL A 364 -15.49 -21.42 -6.52
N ASP A 365 -15.40 -22.01 -7.71
CA ASP A 365 -14.23 -22.79 -8.07
C ASP A 365 -13.02 -21.87 -8.23
N ASN A 366 -12.13 -21.94 -7.25
CA ASN A 366 -10.94 -21.09 -7.13
C ASN A 366 -9.66 -21.96 -7.13
N LEU A 367 -9.76 -23.25 -7.44
CA LEU A 367 -8.64 -24.17 -7.53
C LEU A 367 -8.04 -24.14 -8.94
N VAL A 368 -6.82 -23.64 -9.05
CA VAL A 368 -6.08 -23.67 -10.31
C VAL A 368 -5.69 -25.10 -10.71
N PRO A 369 -5.74 -25.46 -12.01
CA PRO A 369 -5.21 -26.73 -12.49
C PRO A 369 -3.69 -26.82 -12.25
N GLN A 370 -3.15 -28.03 -12.33
CA GLN A 370 -1.69 -28.22 -12.26
C GLN A 370 -0.99 -27.61 -13.49
N VAL A 371 0.27 -27.21 -13.31
CA VAL A 371 1.13 -26.75 -14.40
C VAL A 371 1.47 -27.95 -15.29
N PRO A 372 1.29 -27.87 -16.63
CA PRO A 372 1.75 -28.92 -17.53
C PRO A 372 3.26 -29.14 -17.43
N GLU A 373 3.68 -30.37 -17.21
CA GLU A 373 5.08 -30.78 -17.14
C GLU A 373 5.50 -31.62 -18.36
N GLY A 374 6.79 -31.86 -18.53
CA GLY A 374 7.31 -32.71 -19.60
C GLY A 374 7.07 -32.18 -21.02
N LEU A 375 6.98 -30.85 -21.20
CA LEU A 375 6.84 -30.24 -22.53
C LEU A 375 8.02 -30.64 -23.42
N ALA A 376 7.71 -31.30 -24.54
CA ALA A 376 8.67 -31.88 -25.47
C ALA A 376 8.30 -31.54 -26.91
N VAL A 377 9.34 -31.50 -27.76
CA VAL A 377 9.26 -31.27 -29.20
C VAL A 377 9.72 -32.54 -29.93
N ASP A 378 8.98 -32.95 -30.94
CA ASP A 378 9.37 -34.03 -31.85
C ASP A 378 9.25 -33.57 -33.31
N ILE A 379 10.24 -33.87 -34.15
CA ILE A 379 10.32 -33.41 -35.55
C ILE A 379 10.00 -34.58 -36.49
N ILE A 380 9.00 -34.41 -37.35
CA ILE A 380 8.53 -35.44 -38.28
C ILE A 380 8.28 -34.81 -39.65
N ASP A 381 8.93 -35.29 -40.70
CA ASP A 381 8.65 -34.95 -42.11
C ASP A 381 8.43 -33.44 -42.39
N ASN A 382 9.33 -32.58 -41.86
CA ASN A 382 9.35 -31.11 -41.97
C ASN A 382 8.32 -30.32 -41.13
N VAL A 383 7.57 -30.99 -40.27
CA VAL A 383 6.78 -30.36 -39.21
C VAL A 383 7.31 -30.78 -37.85
N PHE A 384 6.83 -30.14 -36.80
CA PHE A 384 7.07 -30.61 -35.44
C PHE A 384 5.77 -30.73 -34.64
N ASN A 385 5.81 -31.58 -33.64
CA ASN A 385 4.74 -31.82 -32.69
C ASN A 385 5.20 -31.38 -31.31
N LEU A 386 4.27 -30.81 -30.54
CA LEU A 386 4.43 -30.57 -29.12
C LEU A 386 3.66 -31.63 -28.35
N SER A 387 4.24 -32.11 -27.26
CA SER A 387 3.58 -33.02 -26.33
C SER A 387 3.97 -32.68 -24.90
N TRP A 388 3.11 -32.97 -23.94
CA TRP A 388 3.36 -32.77 -22.51
C TRP A 388 2.64 -33.84 -21.69
N GLU A 389 2.91 -33.91 -20.39
CA GLU A 389 2.23 -34.85 -19.50
C GLU A 389 0.77 -34.40 -19.26
N PRO A 390 -0.21 -35.32 -19.27
CA PRO A 390 -1.61 -34.97 -19.01
C PRO A 390 -1.79 -34.41 -17.58
N VAL A 391 -2.43 -33.24 -17.47
CA VAL A 391 -2.84 -32.65 -16.19
C VAL A 391 -4.05 -33.39 -15.65
N SER A 392 -3.97 -33.84 -14.39
CA SER A 392 -5.09 -34.51 -13.71
C SER A 392 -5.91 -33.49 -12.94
N ALA A 393 -6.85 -32.83 -13.63
CA ALA A 393 -7.89 -32.01 -13.02
C ALA A 393 -9.28 -32.51 -13.49
N PRO A 394 -10.21 -32.83 -12.56
CA PRO A 394 -11.55 -33.34 -12.89
C PRO A 394 -12.36 -32.49 -13.88
N ASP A 395 -12.05 -31.21 -13.93
CA ASP A 395 -12.73 -30.13 -14.61
C ASP A 395 -11.80 -29.41 -15.61
N LEU A 396 -10.71 -30.05 -16.02
CA LEU A 396 -9.84 -29.54 -17.09
C LEU A 396 -10.66 -29.32 -18.37
N GLN A 397 -10.59 -28.11 -18.93
CA GLN A 397 -11.29 -27.75 -20.15
C GLN A 397 -10.37 -27.84 -21.37
N TYR A 398 -9.21 -27.20 -21.32
CA TYR A 398 -8.24 -27.19 -22.41
C TYR A 398 -6.84 -26.74 -21.96
N TYR A 399 -5.87 -26.92 -22.85
CA TYR A 399 -4.53 -26.35 -22.78
C TYR A 399 -4.41 -25.14 -23.70
N ALA A 400 -3.86 -24.06 -23.16
CA ALA A 400 -3.54 -22.85 -23.91
C ALA A 400 -2.04 -22.86 -24.25
N ILE A 401 -1.71 -22.82 -25.55
CA ILE A 401 -0.34 -22.91 -26.06
C ILE A 401 0.10 -21.52 -26.52
N PHE A 402 1.21 -21.06 -25.95
CA PHE A 402 1.82 -19.77 -26.21
C PHE A 402 3.04 -19.93 -27.09
N LYS A 403 3.28 -18.90 -27.91
CA LYS A 403 4.38 -18.82 -28.86
C LYS A 403 5.02 -17.44 -28.77
N THR A 404 6.33 -17.38 -28.75
CA THR A 404 7.11 -16.14 -28.82
C THR A 404 8.42 -16.36 -29.56
N GLN A 405 9.16 -15.30 -29.85
CA GLN A 405 10.53 -15.38 -30.35
C GLN A 405 11.50 -15.56 -29.18
N LEU A 406 12.65 -16.19 -29.42
CA LEU A 406 13.69 -16.36 -28.42
C LEU A 406 14.10 -15.00 -27.82
N GLY A 407 14.08 -14.90 -26.49
CA GLY A 407 14.38 -13.66 -25.76
C GLY A 407 13.20 -12.67 -25.61
N VAL A 408 12.06 -12.93 -26.25
CA VAL A 408 10.86 -12.07 -26.18
C VAL A 408 9.84 -12.64 -25.19
N PRO A 409 9.28 -11.85 -24.26
CA PRO A 409 8.22 -12.32 -23.34
C PRO A 409 6.99 -12.88 -24.08
N PHE A 410 6.33 -13.88 -23.50
CA PHE A 410 5.12 -14.44 -24.08
C PHE A 410 3.99 -13.40 -24.15
N PRO A 411 3.22 -13.36 -25.26
CA PRO A 411 2.04 -12.50 -25.37
C PRO A 411 0.93 -12.95 -24.40
N PRO A 412 -0.01 -12.06 -24.06
CA PRO A 412 -1.12 -12.39 -23.16
C PRO A 412 -2.11 -13.40 -23.78
N ASP A 413 -2.24 -13.39 -25.11
CA ASP A 413 -3.16 -14.25 -25.84
C ASP A 413 -2.45 -15.52 -26.32
N PRO A 414 -3.02 -16.71 -26.06
CA PRO A 414 -2.45 -17.95 -26.57
C PRO A 414 -2.58 -18.03 -28.09
N LYS A 415 -1.60 -18.70 -28.71
CA LYS A 415 -1.57 -18.91 -30.15
C LYS A 415 -2.48 -20.06 -30.58
N TYR A 416 -2.54 -21.12 -29.76
CA TYR A 416 -3.33 -22.32 -30.03
C TYR A 416 -4.04 -22.80 -28.76
N PHE A 417 -5.07 -23.61 -28.97
CA PHE A 417 -5.80 -24.30 -27.92
C PHE A 417 -5.83 -25.79 -28.27
N SER A 418 -5.69 -26.66 -27.26
CA SER A 418 -5.82 -28.12 -27.44
C SER A 418 -6.60 -28.71 -26.28
N ALA A 419 -7.53 -29.63 -26.54
CA ALA A 419 -8.18 -30.41 -25.49
C ALA A 419 -7.32 -31.59 -25.02
N GLU A 420 -6.32 -31.97 -25.83
CA GLU A 420 -5.44 -33.11 -25.60
C GLU A 420 -4.02 -32.62 -25.24
N PRO A 421 -3.20 -33.45 -24.57
CA PRO A 421 -1.87 -33.05 -24.08
C PRO A 421 -0.80 -33.03 -25.19
N PHE A 422 -1.22 -32.69 -26.41
CA PHE A 422 -0.35 -32.56 -27.57
C PHE A 422 -0.93 -31.58 -28.59
N LEU A 423 -0.05 -31.09 -29.47
CA LEU A 423 -0.39 -30.30 -30.64
C LEU A 423 0.49 -30.76 -31.81
N ASN A 424 -0.13 -31.24 -32.89
CA ASN A 424 0.57 -31.85 -34.02
C ASN A 424 0.64 -30.92 -35.24
N THR A 425 1.59 -31.22 -36.14
CA THR A 425 1.68 -30.65 -37.49
C THR A 425 1.98 -29.15 -37.50
N ILE A 426 2.80 -28.67 -36.56
CA ILE A 426 3.24 -27.27 -36.51
C ILE A 426 4.31 -27.05 -37.58
N GLN A 427 4.14 -26.03 -38.41
CA GLN A 427 5.11 -25.68 -39.44
C GLN A 427 6.39 -25.13 -38.79
N ILE A 428 7.53 -25.64 -39.26
CA ILE A 428 8.85 -25.17 -38.83
C ILE A 428 9.11 -23.80 -39.48
N GLY A 429 9.39 -22.78 -38.66
CA GLY A 429 9.72 -21.43 -39.13
C GLY A 429 11.20 -21.24 -39.44
N ASP A 430 11.56 -20.04 -39.87
CA ASP A 430 12.94 -19.60 -40.17
C ASP A 430 13.55 -18.72 -39.07
N LEU A 431 12.81 -18.48 -37.99
CA LEU A 431 13.24 -17.71 -36.83
C LEU A 431 13.26 -18.58 -35.57
N PRO A 432 14.11 -18.28 -34.58
CA PRO A 432 14.15 -19.00 -33.32
C PRO A 432 12.91 -18.67 -32.48
N GLU A 433 12.07 -19.68 -32.26
CA GLU A 433 10.80 -19.56 -31.56
C GLU A 433 10.79 -20.40 -30.29
N VAL A 434 9.96 -19.99 -29.33
CA VAL A 434 9.84 -20.63 -28.02
C VAL A 434 8.36 -20.85 -27.72
N TYR A 435 8.05 -22.01 -27.15
CA TYR A 435 6.69 -22.41 -26.81
C TYR A 435 6.57 -22.72 -25.31
N ALA A 436 5.39 -22.45 -24.76
CA ALA A 436 5.01 -22.83 -23.41
C ALA A 436 3.52 -23.15 -23.38
N VAL A 437 3.09 -23.97 -22.41
CA VAL A 437 1.72 -24.44 -22.30
C VAL A 437 1.21 -24.22 -20.88
N ARG A 438 -0.07 -23.89 -20.72
CA ARG A 438 -0.76 -23.92 -19.43
C ARG A 438 -2.10 -24.63 -19.55
N ALA A 439 -2.61 -25.10 -18.43
CA ALA A 439 -3.92 -25.73 -18.32
C ALA A 439 -4.97 -24.70 -17.88
N VAL A 440 -6.19 -24.87 -18.38
CA VAL A 440 -7.37 -24.05 -18.05
C VAL A 440 -8.55 -24.97 -17.78
N ASP A 441 -9.24 -24.78 -16.67
CA ASP A 441 -10.46 -25.53 -16.32
C ASP A 441 -11.75 -24.86 -16.85
N PHE A 442 -12.90 -25.49 -16.60
CA PHE A 442 -14.21 -25.01 -17.03
C PHE A 442 -14.67 -23.73 -16.32
N SER A 443 -14.14 -23.45 -15.14
CA SER A 443 -14.41 -22.25 -14.36
C SER A 443 -13.55 -21.06 -14.80
N GLY A 444 -12.50 -21.35 -15.57
CA GLY A 444 -11.57 -20.39 -16.15
C GLY A 444 -10.33 -20.14 -15.30
N ASN A 445 -10.06 -20.95 -14.27
CA ASN A 445 -8.80 -20.86 -13.54
C ASN A 445 -7.66 -21.38 -14.41
N GLN A 446 -6.51 -20.75 -14.26
CA GLN A 446 -5.38 -20.91 -15.18
C GLN A 446 -4.15 -21.29 -14.37
N SER A 447 -3.49 -22.36 -14.76
CA SER A 447 -2.20 -22.70 -14.19
C SER A 447 -1.11 -21.74 -14.68
N PHE A 448 0.04 -21.76 -14.02
CA PHE A 448 1.23 -21.11 -14.55
C PHE A 448 1.65 -21.74 -15.88
N LEU A 449 2.44 -21.00 -16.66
CA LEU A 449 3.08 -21.57 -17.86
C LEU A 449 4.07 -22.66 -17.46
N SER A 450 4.12 -23.72 -18.27
CA SER A 450 5.18 -24.73 -18.24
C SER A 450 6.56 -24.09 -18.41
N GLY A 451 7.61 -24.87 -18.13
CA GLY A 451 8.94 -24.54 -18.62
C GLY A 451 8.91 -24.31 -20.14
N PRO A 452 9.50 -23.22 -20.66
CA PRO A 452 9.52 -22.96 -22.09
C PRO A 452 10.44 -23.96 -22.81
N ILE A 453 10.10 -24.31 -24.05
CA ILE A 453 10.92 -25.14 -24.93
C ILE A 453 11.22 -24.41 -26.24
N ASP A 454 12.45 -24.56 -26.73
CA ASP A 454 12.83 -24.06 -28.04
C ASP A 454 12.15 -24.90 -29.13
N ALA A 455 11.52 -24.22 -30.08
CA ALA A 455 10.98 -24.84 -31.27
C ALA A 455 12.08 -25.05 -32.32
N PRO A 456 11.92 -26.05 -33.19
CA PRO A 456 12.82 -26.24 -34.30
C PRO A 456 12.66 -25.12 -35.31
N MET A 457 13.76 -24.83 -36.00
CA MET A 457 13.80 -23.86 -37.08
C MET A 457 14.51 -24.43 -38.31
N GLN A 458 14.24 -23.81 -39.44
CA GLN A 458 14.91 -24.04 -40.71
C GLN A 458 15.90 -22.91 -40.98
N PHE A 459 17.12 -23.29 -41.33
CA PHE A 459 18.16 -22.36 -41.72
C PHE A 459 18.70 -22.73 -43.10
N LEU A 460 18.52 -21.83 -44.08
CA LEU A 460 18.93 -22.02 -45.47
C LEU A 460 20.34 -21.49 -45.71
N VAL A 461 21.20 -22.29 -46.33
CA VAL A 461 22.50 -21.88 -46.85
C VAL A 461 22.58 -22.15 -48.34
N SER A 462 22.73 -21.08 -49.13
CA SER A 462 22.96 -21.18 -50.57
C SER A 462 24.45 -21.33 -50.89
N LEU A 463 24.79 -22.36 -51.65
CA LEU A 463 26.16 -22.70 -52.03
C LEU A 463 26.35 -22.55 -53.54
N SER A 464 27.42 -21.85 -53.94
CA SER A 464 27.76 -21.63 -55.35
C SER A 464 28.62 -22.77 -55.91
N GLU A 465 28.68 -22.90 -57.24
CA GLU A 465 29.67 -23.78 -57.87
C GLU A 465 31.10 -23.37 -57.44
N GLY A 466 31.93 -24.34 -57.08
CA GLY A 466 33.28 -24.08 -56.62
C GLY A 466 33.47 -24.25 -55.12
N TRP A 467 34.43 -23.52 -54.55
CA TRP A 467 34.71 -23.59 -53.11
C TRP A 467 33.78 -22.65 -52.35
N ASN A 468 33.25 -23.11 -51.22
CA ASN A 468 32.46 -22.32 -50.29
C ASN A 468 32.95 -22.55 -48.86
N SER A 469 32.74 -21.58 -47.99
CA SER A 469 32.78 -21.77 -46.54
C SER A 469 31.41 -22.21 -46.05
N LEU A 470 31.35 -23.10 -45.06
CA LEU A 470 30.09 -23.58 -44.51
C LEU A 470 30.19 -23.70 -42.99
N SER A 471 29.15 -23.27 -42.29
CA SER A 471 28.90 -23.56 -40.87
C SER A 471 27.40 -23.56 -40.61
N GLY A 472 26.98 -23.85 -39.39
CA GLY A 472 25.60 -23.69 -38.96
C GLY A 472 25.53 -23.38 -37.48
N TYR A 473 24.45 -22.72 -37.05
CA TYR A 473 24.11 -22.46 -35.65
C TYR A 473 22.87 -23.25 -35.20
N VAL A 474 22.36 -24.13 -36.08
CA VAL A 474 21.24 -25.04 -35.82
C VAL A 474 21.81 -26.44 -35.66
N VAL A 475 21.55 -27.07 -34.53
CA VAL A 475 21.86 -28.48 -34.26
C VAL A 475 20.86 -29.33 -35.05
N PRO A 476 21.28 -30.02 -36.12
CA PRO A 476 20.34 -30.71 -36.99
C PRO A 476 19.71 -31.90 -36.28
N HIS A 477 18.41 -32.13 -36.48
CA HIS A 477 17.74 -33.34 -35.97
C HIS A 477 18.35 -34.62 -36.57
N GLN A 478 18.87 -34.53 -37.80
CA GLN A 478 19.59 -35.60 -38.48
C GLN A 478 21.03 -35.15 -38.77
N PRO A 479 21.99 -35.35 -37.84
CA PRO A 479 23.36 -34.87 -37.99
C PRO A 479 24.23 -35.73 -38.92
N GLN A 480 23.73 -36.86 -39.44
CA GLN A 480 24.50 -37.67 -40.39
C GLN A 480 24.72 -36.91 -41.70
N LEU A 481 25.96 -36.78 -42.15
CA LEU A 481 26.30 -35.99 -43.34
C LEU A 481 25.53 -36.46 -44.59
N ASP A 482 25.42 -37.78 -44.81
CA ASP A 482 24.69 -38.32 -45.97
C ASP A 482 23.19 -37.96 -45.95
N SER A 483 22.57 -37.87 -44.77
CA SER A 483 21.16 -37.48 -44.61
C SER A 483 20.98 -35.97 -44.72
N LEU A 484 21.85 -35.20 -44.05
CA LEU A 484 21.81 -33.75 -44.02
C LEU A 484 22.00 -33.13 -45.41
N PHE A 485 22.98 -33.65 -46.16
CA PHE A 485 23.30 -33.14 -47.49
C PHE A 485 22.50 -33.82 -48.61
N LEU A 486 21.59 -34.75 -48.30
CA LEU A 486 20.78 -35.46 -49.29
C LEU A 486 20.15 -34.56 -50.37
N PRO A 487 19.64 -33.34 -50.07
CA PRO A 487 19.07 -32.45 -51.08
C PRO A 487 20.07 -31.96 -52.13
N ILE A 488 21.35 -31.90 -51.78
CA ILE A 488 22.44 -31.39 -52.64
C ILE A 488 23.58 -32.39 -52.83
N ILE A 489 23.35 -33.67 -52.51
CA ILE A 489 24.41 -34.67 -52.39
C ILE A 489 25.15 -34.89 -53.71
N ASP A 490 24.44 -34.82 -54.83
CA ASP A 490 25.00 -35.00 -56.17
C ASP A 490 25.90 -33.82 -56.59
N GLN A 491 25.73 -32.65 -55.96
CA GLN A 491 26.55 -31.48 -56.19
C GLN A 491 27.77 -31.41 -55.26
N VAL A 492 27.78 -32.17 -54.15
CA VAL A 492 28.90 -32.17 -53.20
C VAL A 492 30.07 -32.99 -53.75
N VAL A 493 31.17 -32.30 -54.05
CA VAL A 493 32.43 -32.95 -54.42
C VAL A 493 33.21 -33.36 -53.18
N PHE A 494 33.37 -32.45 -52.22
CA PHE A 494 34.27 -32.66 -51.08
C PHE A 494 33.92 -31.72 -49.93
N LEU A 495 33.93 -32.21 -48.69
CA LEU A 495 33.78 -31.41 -47.46
C LEU A 495 34.99 -31.69 -46.56
N GLN A 496 35.55 -30.67 -45.91
CA GLN A 496 36.64 -30.86 -44.95
C GLN A 496 36.59 -29.80 -43.84
N ASP A 497 37.15 -30.15 -42.69
CA ASP A 497 37.54 -29.22 -41.63
C ASP A 497 39.08 -29.22 -41.48
N ASN A 498 39.61 -28.87 -40.31
CA ASN A 498 41.06 -28.91 -40.06
C ASN A 498 41.62 -30.31 -39.77
N ALA A 499 40.77 -31.31 -39.48
CA ALA A 499 41.16 -32.62 -38.97
C ALA A 499 40.79 -33.79 -39.91
N GLY A 500 39.73 -33.64 -40.71
CA GLY A 500 39.19 -34.69 -41.55
C GLY A 500 38.48 -34.17 -42.79
N PHE A 501 37.92 -35.12 -43.52
CA PHE A 501 37.17 -34.87 -44.75
C PHE A 501 36.05 -35.90 -44.95
N TRP A 502 35.08 -35.50 -45.78
CA TRP A 502 34.01 -36.33 -46.30
C TRP A 502 33.96 -36.19 -47.83
N TYR A 503 34.07 -37.33 -48.51
CA TYR A 503 34.03 -37.45 -49.96
C TYR A 503 32.92 -38.44 -50.34
N PRO A 504 31.69 -37.93 -50.62
CA PRO A 504 30.50 -38.78 -50.78
C PRO A 504 30.63 -39.80 -51.91
N VAL A 505 31.12 -39.36 -53.08
CA VAL A 505 31.29 -40.19 -54.28
C VAL A 505 32.24 -41.38 -54.04
N HIS A 506 33.21 -41.23 -53.13
CA HIS A 506 34.15 -42.30 -52.78
C HIS A 506 33.79 -43.01 -51.46
N GLN A 507 32.64 -42.68 -50.85
CA GLN A 507 32.18 -43.25 -49.58
C GLN A 507 33.22 -43.15 -48.46
N GLN A 508 34.00 -42.07 -48.45
CA GLN A 508 34.99 -41.81 -47.41
C GLN A 508 34.45 -40.75 -46.45
N ASN A 509 34.28 -41.11 -45.19
CA ASN A 509 33.88 -40.18 -44.14
C ASN A 509 34.84 -40.32 -42.94
N THR A 510 35.67 -39.30 -42.75
CA THR A 510 36.55 -39.17 -41.58
C THR A 510 36.11 -38.06 -40.64
N LEU A 511 35.14 -37.22 -41.05
CA LEU A 511 34.52 -36.19 -40.23
C LEU A 511 33.52 -36.78 -39.22
N GLY A 512 32.88 -37.90 -39.57
CA GLY A 512 31.81 -38.48 -38.78
C GLY A 512 30.48 -37.78 -39.05
N GLN A 513 29.91 -37.14 -38.03
CA GLN A 513 28.63 -36.43 -38.11
C GLN A 513 28.86 -34.92 -38.20
N TRP A 514 27.81 -34.18 -38.57
CA TRP A 514 27.80 -32.73 -38.48
C TRP A 514 28.07 -32.27 -37.05
N ASP A 515 29.03 -31.35 -36.90
CA ASP A 515 29.38 -30.71 -35.63
C ASP A 515 29.21 -29.20 -35.79
N THR A 516 28.24 -28.63 -35.08
CA THR A 516 27.92 -27.20 -35.10
C THR A 516 29.12 -26.34 -34.68
N TYR A 517 30.03 -26.87 -33.86
CA TYR A 517 31.23 -26.17 -33.38
C TYR A 517 32.39 -26.20 -34.38
N GLN A 518 32.23 -26.82 -35.56
CA GLN A 518 33.24 -26.81 -36.62
C GLN A 518 32.87 -25.89 -37.78
N GLY A 519 33.86 -25.16 -38.28
CA GLY A 519 33.78 -24.54 -39.60
C GLY A 519 34.24 -25.54 -40.66
N TYR A 520 33.59 -25.50 -41.83
CA TYR A 520 33.88 -26.40 -42.93
C TYR A 520 34.22 -25.66 -44.23
N MET A 521 34.98 -26.33 -45.07
CA MET A 521 35.21 -25.99 -46.47
C MET A 521 34.53 -27.02 -47.36
N ILE A 522 33.66 -26.57 -48.27
CA ILE A 522 32.95 -27.44 -49.19
C ILE A 522 33.26 -27.08 -50.64
N LYS A 523 33.56 -28.10 -51.45
CA LYS A 523 33.67 -28.01 -52.91
C LYS A 523 32.39 -28.53 -53.54
N MET A 524 31.78 -27.69 -54.37
CA MET A 524 30.57 -27.99 -55.13
C MET A 524 30.87 -28.09 -56.63
N SER A 525 30.19 -29.00 -57.31
CA SER A 525 30.19 -29.15 -58.78
C SER A 525 29.09 -28.33 -59.48
N GLY A 526 28.15 -27.77 -58.72
CA GLY A 526 27.08 -26.89 -59.18
C GLY A 526 26.45 -26.13 -58.00
N GLN A 527 25.54 -25.19 -58.29
CA GLN A 527 24.81 -24.47 -57.25
C GLN A 527 23.81 -25.39 -56.53
N GLY A 528 23.63 -25.21 -55.22
CA GLY A 528 22.64 -25.93 -54.42
C GLY A 528 22.29 -25.21 -53.13
N ASP A 529 21.07 -25.45 -52.62
CA ASP A 529 20.58 -24.89 -51.36
C ASP A 529 20.49 -25.99 -50.31
N LEU A 530 21.17 -25.79 -49.18
CA LEU A 530 21.16 -26.70 -48.04
C LEU A 530 20.25 -26.13 -46.95
N ILE A 531 19.36 -26.95 -46.40
CA ILE A 531 18.47 -26.56 -45.29
C ILE A 531 18.86 -27.34 -44.05
N PHE A 532 19.24 -26.63 -43.00
CA PHE A 532 19.43 -27.18 -41.66
C PHE A 532 18.10 -27.12 -40.92
N THR A 533 17.58 -28.27 -40.50
CA THR A 533 16.35 -28.38 -39.69
C THR A 533 16.70 -28.93 -38.32
N GLY A 534 16.41 -28.18 -37.26
CA GLY A 534 16.72 -28.60 -35.90
C GLY A 534 16.56 -27.49 -34.87
N ILE A 535 17.20 -27.65 -33.72
CA ILE A 535 17.12 -26.70 -32.60
C ILE A 535 18.31 -25.74 -32.66
N ILE A 536 18.10 -24.47 -32.32
CA ILE A 536 19.18 -23.49 -32.24
C ILE A 536 20.21 -23.89 -31.17
N GLU A 537 21.49 -23.74 -31.48
CA GLU A 537 22.56 -23.92 -30.51
C GLU A 537 22.59 -22.74 -29.54
N ARG A 538 22.49 -23.03 -28.24
CA ARG A 538 22.49 -22.00 -27.19
C ARG A 538 23.91 -21.68 -26.71
N ASP A 539 24.81 -22.65 -26.73
CA ASP A 539 26.20 -22.41 -26.39
C ASP A 539 26.95 -21.87 -27.61
N LYS A 540 27.17 -20.55 -27.58
CA LYS A 540 27.82 -19.80 -28.65
C LYS A 540 29.33 -19.69 -28.46
N ALA A 541 29.92 -20.44 -27.54
CA ALA A 541 31.34 -20.38 -27.23
C ALA A 541 32.17 -21.35 -28.09
N VAL A 542 33.26 -20.84 -28.64
CA VAL A 542 34.23 -21.58 -29.46
C VAL A 542 35.63 -21.38 -28.88
N MET A 543 36.35 -22.49 -28.66
CA MET A 543 37.73 -22.44 -28.20
C MET A 543 38.69 -22.17 -29.37
N LEU A 544 39.33 -21.01 -29.39
CA LEU A 544 40.33 -20.66 -30.39
C LEU A 544 41.73 -21.04 -29.91
N GLN A 545 42.52 -21.69 -30.77
CA GLN A 545 43.92 -22.02 -30.53
C GLN A 545 44.86 -20.94 -31.06
N GLN A 546 46.13 -20.95 -30.62
CA GLN A 546 47.15 -20.11 -31.24
C GLN A 546 47.35 -20.50 -32.71
N GLY A 547 47.43 -19.53 -33.61
CA GLY A 547 47.55 -19.74 -35.05
C GLY A 547 46.21 -19.67 -35.77
N TRP A 548 46.10 -20.36 -36.91
CA TRP A 548 44.88 -20.36 -37.73
C TRP A 548 43.82 -21.31 -37.15
N ASN A 549 42.60 -20.80 -37.02
CA ASN A 549 41.41 -21.53 -36.62
C ASN A 549 40.38 -21.40 -37.72
N LEU A 550 39.73 -22.50 -38.09
CA LEU A 550 38.58 -22.49 -38.99
C LEU A 550 37.33 -22.46 -38.10
N VAL A 551 36.70 -21.29 -38.02
CA VAL A 551 35.72 -20.96 -36.98
C VAL A 551 34.31 -20.94 -37.59
N PRO A 552 33.33 -21.65 -36.99
CA PRO A 552 31.93 -21.56 -37.40
C PRO A 552 31.33 -20.20 -37.01
N VAL A 553 30.16 -19.87 -37.56
CA VAL A 553 29.36 -18.75 -37.07
C VAL A 553 28.16 -19.33 -36.31
N LEU A 554 28.24 -19.29 -34.97
CA LEU A 554 27.19 -19.76 -34.05
C LEU A 554 26.11 -18.70 -33.77
N SER A 555 26.15 -17.56 -34.47
CA SER A 555 25.12 -16.53 -34.38
C SER A 555 24.05 -16.73 -35.47
N SER A 556 22.80 -16.47 -35.13
CA SER A 556 21.67 -16.48 -36.06
C SER A 556 21.52 -15.18 -36.86
N CYS A 557 22.36 -14.17 -36.59
CA CYS A 557 22.37 -12.89 -37.27
C CYS A 557 23.80 -12.50 -37.69
N ASP A 558 23.89 -11.48 -38.55
CA ASP A 558 25.18 -10.92 -38.96
C ASP A 558 25.89 -10.28 -37.75
N VAL A 559 27.15 -10.63 -37.54
CA VAL A 559 27.97 -10.07 -36.46
C VAL A 559 29.04 -9.14 -37.04
N SER A 560 29.06 -7.88 -36.60
CA SER A 560 30.02 -6.89 -37.09
C SER A 560 31.47 -7.32 -36.83
N ILE A 561 32.35 -7.09 -37.81
CA ILE A 561 33.77 -7.39 -37.65
C ILE A 561 34.41 -6.58 -36.51
N PHE A 562 33.85 -5.41 -36.19
CA PHE A 562 34.33 -4.56 -35.11
C PHE A 562 33.95 -5.14 -33.74
N ASP A 563 32.78 -5.77 -33.60
CA ASP A 563 32.40 -6.45 -32.36
C ASP A 563 33.30 -7.65 -32.12
N ILE A 564 33.56 -8.43 -33.18
CA ILE A 564 34.54 -9.52 -33.14
C ILE A 564 35.93 -8.99 -32.75
N GLN A 565 36.39 -7.88 -33.34
CA GLN A 565 37.66 -7.26 -32.98
C GLN A 565 37.69 -6.82 -31.51
N ASN A 566 36.60 -6.24 -31.01
CA ASN A 566 36.50 -5.79 -29.62
C ASN A 566 36.59 -6.96 -28.64
N ILE A 567 35.92 -8.08 -28.96
CA ILE A 567 35.95 -9.30 -28.14
C ILE A 567 37.34 -9.94 -28.15
N LEU A 568 37.94 -10.12 -29.33
CA LEU A 568 39.24 -10.79 -29.46
C LEU A 568 40.43 -9.89 -29.08
N GLY A 569 40.25 -8.58 -29.13
CA GLY A 569 41.20 -7.56 -28.72
C GLY A 569 42.60 -7.75 -29.34
N ASN A 570 43.63 -7.61 -28.49
CA ASN A 570 45.03 -7.71 -28.90
C ASN A 570 45.45 -9.13 -29.29
N ASN A 571 44.62 -10.15 -29.04
CA ASN A 571 44.93 -11.53 -29.43
C ASN A 571 44.65 -11.78 -30.93
N LEU A 572 43.85 -10.92 -31.58
CA LEU A 572 43.55 -11.04 -33.00
C LEU A 572 44.69 -10.53 -33.87
N LYS A 573 45.14 -11.36 -34.83
CA LYS A 573 46.10 -10.95 -35.87
C LYS A 573 45.42 -10.59 -37.18
N ALA A 574 44.60 -11.50 -37.70
CA ALA A 574 43.91 -11.35 -38.97
C ALA A 574 42.73 -12.31 -39.08
N ILE A 575 41.72 -11.92 -39.85
CA ILE A 575 40.57 -12.75 -40.24
C ILE A 575 40.47 -12.74 -41.77
N LYS A 576 40.14 -13.88 -42.37
CA LYS A 576 39.87 -13.95 -43.81
C LYS A 576 38.70 -14.88 -44.11
N GLU A 577 38.03 -14.59 -45.22
CA GLU A 577 37.11 -15.55 -45.81
C GLU A 577 37.85 -16.81 -46.27
N VAL A 578 37.18 -17.95 -46.18
CA VAL A 578 37.78 -19.23 -46.55
C VAL A 578 37.77 -19.43 -48.07
N ALA A 579 36.68 -19.02 -48.72
CA ALA A 579 36.48 -19.14 -50.17
C ALA A 579 36.24 -17.78 -50.86
N GLY A 580 36.82 -16.71 -50.31
CA GLY A 580 36.68 -15.35 -50.82
C GLY A 580 37.97 -14.53 -50.71
N THR A 581 37.91 -13.26 -51.06
CA THR A 581 39.06 -12.34 -51.07
C THR A 581 39.03 -11.34 -49.92
N ASN A 582 37.96 -11.32 -49.11
CA ASN A 582 37.84 -10.36 -48.02
C ASN A 582 38.72 -10.74 -46.83
N VAL A 583 39.38 -9.73 -46.26
CA VAL A 583 40.34 -9.86 -45.17
C VAL A 583 40.15 -8.69 -44.21
N PHE A 584 40.24 -9.00 -42.92
CA PHE A 584 40.37 -8.03 -41.85
C PHE A 584 41.72 -8.22 -41.18
N TRP A 585 42.60 -7.21 -41.26
CA TRP A 585 43.94 -7.23 -40.68
C TRP A 585 44.25 -5.88 -40.04
N PRO A 586 43.92 -5.71 -38.73
CA PRO A 586 44.07 -4.44 -38.02
C PRO A 586 45.50 -3.87 -38.10
N GLY A 587 46.51 -4.71 -37.85
CA GLY A 587 47.92 -4.30 -37.86
C GLY A 587 48.48 -3.90 -39.24
N LYS A 588 47.72 -4.11 -40.32
CA LYS A 588 48.06 -3.70 -41.69
C LYS A 588 47.07 -2.70 -42.28
N GLN A 589 46.09 -2.23 -41.49
CA GLN A 589 45.04 -1.31 -41.93
C GLN A 589 44.24 -1.85 -43.13
N ILE A 590 44.03 -3.16 -43.20
CA ILE A 590 43.19 -3.82 -44.22
C ILE A 590 41.86 -4.19 -43.56
N SER A 591 40.74 -3.76 -44.14
CA SER A 591 39.40 -4.03 -43.61
C SER A 591 38.39 -4.20 -44.74
N THR A 592 38.58 -5.23 -45.57
CA THR A 592 37.64 -5.56 -46.67
C THR A 592 36.55 -6.54 -46.23
N LEU A 593 36.74 -7.23 -45.10
CA LEU A 593 35.69 -8.03 -44.47
C LEU A 593 34.90 -7.16 -43.47
N GLY A 594 33.58 -7.04 -43.66
CA GLY A 594 32.73 -6.19 -42.84
C GLY A 594 32.02 -6.90 -41.68
N GLN A 595 31.66 -8.17 -41.84
CA GLN A 595 30.87 -8.92 -40.86
C GLN A 595 31.03 -10.43 -41.03
N PHE A 596 30.64 -11.18 -40.00
CA PHE A 596 30.44 -12.62 -40.06
C PHE A 596 28.99 -12.89 -40.40
N ASN A 597 28.76 -13.67 -41.46
CA ASN A 597 27.42 -14.07 -41.85
C ASN A 597 27.10 -15.48 -41.31
N PRO A 598 25.89 -15.71 -40.79
CA PRO A 598 25.41 -17.05 -40.50
C PRO A 598 25.54 -17.97 -41.72
N GLY A 599 25.88 -19.24 -41.50
CA GLY A 599 26.06 -20.22 -42.58
C GLY A 599 27.44 -20.24 -43.21
N LYS A 600 28.31 -19.28 -42.88
CA LYS A 600 29.70 -19.23 -43.35
C LYS A 600 30.68 -19.61 -42.24
N ALA A 601 31.88 -19.99 -42.65
CA ALA A 601 33.01 -20.18 -41.74
C ALA A 601 34.12 -19.20 -42.11
N TYR A 602 34.92 -18.83 -41.12
CA TYR A 602 36.00 -17.85 -41.27
C TYR A 602 37.31 -18.38 -40.72
N LEU A 603 38.42 -18.01 -41.35
CA LEU A 603 39.75 -18.31 -40.84
C LEU A 603 40.23 -17.16 -39.96
N ILE A 604 40.43 -17.45 -38.67
CA ILE A 604 40.89 -16.48 -37.68
C ILE A 604 42.31 -16.86 -37.24
N TYR A 605 43.25 -15.92 -37.35
CA TYR A 605 44.60 -16.08 -36.81
C TYR A 605 44.72 -15.41 -35.45
N MET A 606 45.06 -16.21 -34.43
CA MET A 606 45.23 -15.76 -33.05
C MET A 606 46.70 -15.77 -32.60
N TYR A 607 47.10 -14.79 -31.79
CA TYR A 607 48.41 -14.75 -31.15
C TYR A 607 48.54 -15.73 -29.97
N SER A 608 47.44 -16.02 -29.29
CA SER A 608 47.33 -16.98 -28.18
C SER A 608 45.95 -17.62 -28.19
N ALA A 609 45.83 -18.79 -27.55
CA ALA A 609 44.53 -19.45 -27.39
C ALA A 609 43.59 -18.64 -26.49
N MET A 610 42.29 -18.62 -26.79
CA MET A 610 41.26 -17.99 -25.96
C MET A 610 39.87 -18.58 -26.25
N LEU A 611 38.99 -18.58 -25.25
CA LEU A 611 37.57 -18.84 -25.45
C LEU A 611 36.94 -17.60 -26.09
N PHE A 612 36.20 -17.80 -27.18
CA PHE A 612 35.52 -16.75 -27.92
C PHE A 612 34.02 -17.07 -27.96
N GLU A 613 33.19 -16.15 -27.48
CA GLU A 613 31.73 -16.31 -27.46
C GLU A 613 31.11 -15.30 -28.41
N PHE A 614 30.20 -15.76 -29.27
CA PHE A 614 29.47 -14.86 -30.17
C PHE A 614 28.47 -14.01 -29.38
N PRO A 615 28.30 -12.72 -29.74
CA PRO A 615 27.26 -11.90 -29.15
C PRO A 615 25.86 -12.43 -29.49
N ASP A 616 24.90 -12.14 -28.63
CA ASP A 616 23.49 -12.34 -28.93
C ASP A 616 23.01 -11.40 -30.03
N CYS A 617 21.97 -11.84 -30.75
CA CYS A 617 21.33 -11.01 -31.75
C CYS A 617 20.49 -9.94 -31.04
N GLU A 618 20.69 -8.67 -31.42
CA GLU A 618 19.88 -7.54 -30.94
C GLU A 618 18.43 -7.59 -31.44
#